data_AF-A0A0C1GHP7-F1
#
_entry.id   AF-A0A0C1GHP7-F1
#
_cell.length_a   1.000
_cell.length_b   1.000
_cell.length_c   1.000
_cell.angle_alpha   90.00
_cell.angle_beta   90.00
_cell.angle_gamma   90.00
#
_symmetry.space_group_name_H-M   'P 1'
#
loop_
_entity.id
_entity.type
_entity.pdbx_description
1 polymer ?
#
loop_
_entity_poly.entity_id
_entity_poly.type
_entity_poly.pdbx_seq_one_letter_code
_entity_poly.pdbx_strand_id
1 'polypeptide(L)'
;MFKRPEEIIVLVLAVLWVVLTYFLAAYCGADAYTVILITGLTLVWAAVCFRFWQKGWERNIWPVFLGCLVVCWWPMLDWLAVKDIVVPNSETGAIVVAKPWYAGWIFKSFLALLPVVAGYAFKWKKSRNVQ
;
A
#
# COMPACT_ATOMS: atom_id res chain seq x y z
N MET A 1 -26.93 -2.92 2.93
CA MET A 1 -27.74 -2.78 1.71
C MET A 1 -27.05 -1.77 0.81
N PHE A 2 -26.71 -2.19 -0.41
CA PHE A 2 -26.17 -1.25 -1.39
C PHE A 2 -27.30 -0.29 -1.79
N LYS A 3 -27.10 1.01 -1.57
CA LYS A 3 -28.15 2.02 -1.82
C LYS A 3 -28.08 2.57 -3.23
N ARG A 4 -26.97 2.32 -3.93
CA ARG A 4 -26.57 3.00 -5.15
C ARG A 4 -25.83 2.04 -6.08
N PRO A 5 -26.14 1.99 -7.38
CA PRO A 5 -25.46 1.10 -8.33
C PRO A 5 -23.95 1.37 -8.41
N GLU A 6 -23.51 2.59 -8.10
CA GLU A 6 -22.11 2.97 -8.06
C GLU A 6 -21.33 2.24 -6.96
N GLU A 7 -21.98 1.87 -5.85
CA GLU A 7 -21.34 1.12 -4.77
C GLU A 7 -20.88 -0.26 -5.22
N ILE A 8 -21.65 -0.92 -6.10
CA ILE A 8 -21.33 -2.25 -6.62
C ILE A 8 -20.10 -2.15 -7.54
N ILE A 9 -20.05 -1.13 -8.40
CA ILE A 9 -18.91 -0.91 -9.31
C ILE A 9 -17.63 -0.69 -8.51
N VAL A 10 -17.67 0.17 -7.50
CA VAL A 10 -16.49 0.46 -6.66
C VAL A 10 -16.07 -0.78 -5.86
N LEU A 11 -17.02 -1.58 -5.37
CA LEU A 11 -16.71 -2.83 -4.67
C LEU A 11 -16.03 -3.84 -5.60
N VAL A 12 -16.56 -4.03 -6.82
CA VAL A 12 -15.95 -4.92 -7.82
C VAL A 12 -14.55 -4.43 -8.17
N LEU A 13 -14.37 -3.12 -8.36
CA LEU A 13 -13.05 -2.53 -8.63
C LEU A 13 -12.07 -2.75 -7.48
N ALA A 14 -12.53 -2.62 -6.24
CA ALA A 14 -11.71 -2.87 -5.05
C ALA A 14 -11.29 -4.34 -4.93
N VAL A 15 -12.20 -5.28 -5.21
CA VAL A 15 -11.88 -6.72 -5.24
C VAL A 15 -10.88 -7.01 -6.36
N LEU A 16 -11.12 -6.49 -7.57
CA LEU A 16 -10.19 -6.62 -8.69
C LEU A 16 -8.81 -6.06 -8.35
N TRP A 17 -8.74 -4.94 -7.63
CA TRP A 17 -7.49 -4.34 -7.18
C TRP A 17 -6.72 -5.24 -6.21
N VAL A 18 -7.40 -5.87 -5.25
CA VAL A 18 -6.79 -6.83 -4.32
C VAL A 18 -6.22 -8.03 -5.08
N VAL A 19 -7.00 -8.58 -6.03
CA VAL A 19 -6.56 -9.70 -6.88
C VAL A 19 -5.36 -9.30 -7.73
N LEU A 20 -5.40 -8.12 -8.37
CA LEU A 20 -4.28 -7.59 -9.14
C LEU A 20 -3.03 -7.45 -8.26
N THR A 21 -3.18 -6.96 -7.03
CA THR A 21 -2.09 -6.79 -6.07
C THR A 21 -1.45 -8.14 -5.70
N TYR A 22 -2.25 -9.20 -5.56
CA TYR A 22 -1.75 -10.56 -5.37
C TYR A 22 -0.87 -11.00 -6.52
N PHE A 23 -1.35 -10.85 -7.76
CA PHE A 23 -0.59 -11.23 -8.94
C PHE A 23 0.67 -10.39 -9.12
N LEU A 24 0.62 -9.09 -8.86
CA LEU A 24 1.79 -8.21 -8.91
C LEU A 24 2.85 -8.62 -7.87
N ALA A 25 2.45 -8.88 -6.62
CA ALA A 25 3.37 -9.31 -5.58
C ALA A 25 4.02 -10.67 -5.90
N ALA A 26 3.23 -11.62 -6.42
CA ALA A 26 3.73 -12.91 -6.87
C ALA A 26 4.66 -12.80 -8.09
N TYR A 27 4.32 -11.93 -9.05
CA TYR A 27 5.15 -11.67 -10.24
C TYR A 27 6.51 -11.06 -9.88
N CYS A 28 6.56 -10.21 -8.84
CA CYS A 28 7.81 -9.69 -8.31
C CYS A 28 8.68 -10.73 -7.59
N GLY A 29 8.24 -12.00 -7.52
CA GLY A 29 9.02 -13.11 -6.97
C GLY A 29 9.09 -13.13 -5.45
N ALA A 30 8.21 -12.42 -4.76
CA ALA A 30 8.17 -12.41 -3.30
C ALA A 30 7.78 -13.78 -2.74
N ASP A 31 8.28 -14.12 -1.55
CA ASP A 31 7.88 -15.34 -0.84
C ASP A 31 6.37 -15.33 -0.51
N ALA A 32 5.78 -16.52 -0.38
CA ALA A 32 4.35 -16.70 -0.10
C ALA A 32 3.87 -15.90 1.12
N TYR A 33 4.67 -15.81 2.18
CA TYR A 33 4.34 -15.01 3.36
C TYR A 33 4.18 -13.53 3.01
N THR A 34 5.14 -12.97 2.26
CA THR A 34 5.14 -11.56 1.86
C THR A 34 3.98 -11.25 0.92
N VAL A 35 3.68 -12.13 -0.03
CA VAL A 35 2.54 -11.98 -0.96
C VAL A 35 1.22 -11.95 -0.19
N ILE A 36 1.00 -12.89 0.73
CA ILE A 36 -0.20 -12.94 1.57
C ILE A 36 -0.30 -11.70 2.47
N LEU A 37 0.82 -11.22 3.01
CA LEU A 37 0.84 -10.04 3.87
C LEU A 37 0.46 -8.77 3.11
N ILE A 38 1.05 -8.52 1.94
CA ILE A 38 0.73 -7.36 1.08
C ILE A 38 -0.74 -7.38 0.68
N THR A 39 -1.25 -8.54 0.30
CA THR A 39 -2.63 -8.70 -0.17
C THR A 39 -3.65 -8.58 0.95
N GLY A 40 -3.37 -9.15 2.12
CA GLY A 40 -4.17 -8.98 3.33
C GLY A 40 -4.25 -7.51 3.76
N LEU A 41 -3.10 -6.81 3.79
CA LEU A 41 -3.06 -5.37 4.10
C LEU A 41 -3.87 -4.55 3.08
N THR A 42 -3.73 -4.88 1.79
CA THR A 42 -4.47 -4.21 0.71
C THR A 42 -5.97 -4.48 0.82
N LEU A 43 -6.39 -5.68 1.22
CA LEU A 43 -7.80 -6.02 1.45
C LEU A 43 -8.38 -5.26 2.63
N VAL A 44 -7.68 -5.23 3.77
CA VAL A 44 -8.09 -4.44 4.94
C VAL A 44 -8.25 -2.98 4.55
N TRP A 45 -7.27 -2.44 3.82
CA TRP A 45 -7.31 -1.04 3.39
C TRP A 45 -8.41 -0.77 2.37
N ALA A 46 -8.64 -1.68 1.42
CA ALA A 46 -9.75 -1.59 0.46
C ALA A 46 -11.11 -1.55 1.17
N ALA A 47 -11.29 -2.33 2.25
CA ALA A 47 -12.52 -2.29 3.05
C ALA A 47 -12.69 -0.93 3.77
N VAL A 48 -11.60 -0.36 4.31
CA VAL A 48 -11.61 0.97 4.92
C VAL A 48 -11.97 2.04 3.88
N CYS A 49 -11.32 2.02 2.71
CA CYS A 49 -11.62 2.90 1.58
C CYS A 49 -13.11 2.83 1.20
N PHE A 50 -13.65 1.62 1.07
CA PHE A 50 -15.05 1.39 0.72
C PHE A 50 -16.00 2.01 1.76
N ARG A 51 -15.69 1.86 3.05
CA ARG A 51 -16.50 2.45 4.14
C ARG A 51 -16.45 3.97 4.17
N PHE A 52 -15.30 4.58 3.86
CA PHE A 52 -15.19 6.04 3.74
C PHE A 52 -15.88 6.59 2.49
N TRP A 53 -15.84 5.84 1.40
CA TRP A 53 -16.56 6.17 0.18
C TRP A 53 -18.08 6.18 0.41
N GLN A 54 -18.62 5.21 1.16
CA GLN A 54 -20.05 5.20 1.55
C GLN A 54 -20.47 6.45 2.36
N LYS A 55 -19.53 7.14 3.01
CA LYS A 55 -19.78 8.38 3.76
C LYS A 55 -19.67 9.65 2.93
N GLY A 56 -19.31 9.58 1.64
CA GLY A 56 -19.17 10.75 0.77
C GLY A 56 -17.90 11.57 1.00
N TRP A 57 -16.87 10.98 1.63
CA TRP A 57 -15.61 11.67 1.98
C TRP A 57 -14.48 11.42 0.96
N GLU A 58 -14.79 10.73 -0.14
CA GLU A 58 -13.84 10.30 -1.16
C GLU A 58 -13.06 11.47 -1.76
N ARG A 59 -13.72 12.60 -2.00
CA ARG A 59 -13.10 13.75 -2.68
C ARG A 59 -12.04 14.45 -1.83
N ASN A 60 -12.02 14.22 -0.51
CA ASN A 60 -11.04 14.84 0.39
C ASN A 60 -9.92 13.90 0.83
N ILE A 61 -10.20 12.60 0.93
CA ILE A 61 -9.28 11.63 1.54
C ILE A 61 -8.54 10.79 0.48
N TRP A 62 -8.90 10.89 -0.80
CA TRP A 62 -8.22 10.14 -1.87
C TRP A 62 -6.68 10.24 -1.90
N PRO A 63 -6.01 11.38 -1.59
CA PRO A 63 -4.55 11.42 -1.57
C PRO A 63 -3.96 10.55 -0.45
N VAL A 64 -4.63 10.52 0.71
CA VAL A 64 -4.25 9.69 1.87
C VAL A 64 -4.39 8.21 1.53
N PHE A 65 -5.45 7.84 0.80
CA PHE A 65 -5.62 6.46 0.36
C PHE A 65 -4.46 5.97 -0.52
N LEU A 66 -3.94 6.81 -1.41
CA LEU A 66 -2.77 6.47 -2.22
C LEU A 66 -1.51 6.27 -1.37
N GLY A 67 -1.29 7.12 -0.36
CA GLY A 67 -0.18 6.95 0.58
C GLY A 67 -0.25 5.63 1.35
N CYS A 68 -1.43 5.28 1.86
CA CYS A 68 -1.63 4.03 2.58
C CYS A 68 -1.54 2.79 1.68
N LEU A 69 -1.90 2.89 0.39
CA LEU A 69 -1.61 1.82 -0.58
C LEU A 69 -0.10 1.59 -0.71
N VAL A 70 0.71 2.66 -0.73
CA VAL A 70 2.18 2.52 -0.72
C VAL A 70 2.66 1.85 0.57
N VAL A 71 2.04 2.13 1.72
CA VAL A 71 2.35 1.44 2.99
C VAL A 71 2.06 -0.06 2.91
N CYS A 72 0.98 -0.48 2.24
CA CYS A 72 0.65 -1.90 2.05
C CYS A 72 1.75 -2.67 1.29
N TRP A 73 2.57 -1.96 0.52
CA TRP A 73 3.69 -2.52 -0.24
C TRP A 73 5.03 -2.50 0.50
N TRP A 74 5.12 -1.90 1.69
CA TRP A 74 6.36 -1.90 2.48
C TRP A 74 6.92 -3.29 2.81
N PRO A 75 6.10 -4.33 3.06
CA PRO A 75 6.64 -5.68 3.26
C PRO A 75 7.50 -6.18 2.10
N MET A 76 7.25 -5.72 0.88
CA MET A 76 8.08 -6.04 -0.28
C MET A 76 9.52 -5.53 -0.10
N LEU A 77 9.68 -4.30 0.40
CA LEU A 77 10.99 -3.69 0.64
C LEU A 77 11.73 -4.38 1.79
N ASP A 78 11.01 -4.80 2.83
CA ASP A 78 11.59 -5.59 3.91
C ASP A 78 12.03 -6.97 3.42
N TRP A 79 11.23 -7.63 2.58
CA TRP A 79 11.59 -8.92 2.00
C TRP A 79 12.81 -8.82 1.08
N LEU A 80 12.84 -7.82 0.19
CA LEU A 80 14.00 -7.56 -0.69
C LEU A 80 15.31 -7.34 0.09
N ALA A 81 15.23 -6.74 1.27
CA ALA A 81 16.37 -6.51 2.13
C ALA A 81 16.93 -7.78 2.79
N VAL A 82 16.13 -8.84 2.91
CA VAL A 82 16.48 -10.06 3.65
C VAL A 82 16.62 -11.28 2.75
N LYS A 83 16.05 -11.26 1.53
CA LYS A 83 16.00 -12.43 0.62
C LYS A 83 17.36 -13.05 0.27
N ASP A 84 18.42 -12.24 0.25
CA ASP A 84 19.78 -12.69 -0.13
C ASP A 84 20.67 -13.00 1.09
N ILE A 85 20.11 -12.93 2.30
CA ILE A 85 20.85 -13.20 3.54
C ILE A 85 20.86 -14.70 3.79
N VAL A 86 21.96 -15.34 3.40
CA VAL A 86 22.25 -16.73 3.77
C VAL A 86 22.74 -16.73 5.21
N VAL A 87 21.92 -17.22 6.15
CA VAL A 87 22.33 -17.41 7.55
C VAL A 87 23.25 -18.65 7.61
N PRO A 88 24.56 -18.49 7.84
CA PRO A 88 25.43 -19.65 8.03
C PRO A 88 25.28 -20.11 9.48
N ASN A 89 24.81 -21.34 9.67
CA ASN A 89 24.69 -22.03 10.97
C ASN A 89 23.90 -21.23 12.02
N SER A 90 22.64 -21.60 12.19
CA SER A 90 21.73 -21.11 13.23
C SER A 90 22.19 -21.50 14.64
N GLU A 91 23.27 -20.86 15.08
CA GLU A 91 23.56 -20.67 16.49
C GLU A 91 22.75 -19.45 16.94
N THR A 92 22.21 -19.52 18.15
CA THR A 92 21.22 -18.65 18.78
C THR A 92 21.69 -17.20 19.02
N GLY A 93 22.31 -16.56 18.02
CA GLY A 93 22.71 -15.17 18.01
C GLY A 93 21.75 -14.33 17.15
N ALA A 94 21.28 -13.20 17.70
CA ALA A 94 20.57 -12.20 16.92
C ALA A 94 21.53 -11.63 15.85
N ILE A 95 21.33 -12.02 14.60
CA ILE A 95 22.09 -11.46 13.48
C ILE A 95 21.60 -10.03 13.28
N VAL A 96 22.43 -9.06 13.68
CA VAL A 96 22.21 -7.64 13.41
C VAL A 96 22.50 -7.41 11.93
N VAL A 97 21.50 -7.69 11.09
CA VAL A 97 21.53 -7.33 9.69
C VAL A 97 21.43 -5.81 9.61
N ALA A 98 22.48 -5.16 9.13
CA ALA A 98 22.41 -3.76 8.72
C ALA A 98 21.39 -3.64 7.57
N LYS A 99 20.15 -3.29 7.90
CA LYS A 99 19.10 -3.11 6.90
C LYS A 99 19.55 -2.03 5.89
N PRO A 100 19.43 -2.29 4.58
CA PRO A 100 19.73 -1.29 3.57
C PRO A 100 18.82 -0.07 3.72
N TRP A 101 19.27 1.08 3.23
CA TRP A 101 18.62 2.38 3.41
C TRP A 101 17.14 2.39 2.98
N TYR A 102 16.77 1.62 1.94
CA TYR A 102 15.39 1.50 1.45
C TYR A 102 14.47 0.69 2.36
N ALA A 103 15.02 -0.15 3.24
CA ALA A 103 14.27 -0.88 4.27
C ALA A 103 14.13 -0.09 5.57
N GLY A 104 14.80 1.07 5.67
CA GLY A 104 14.67 1.99 6.79
C GLY A 104 13.30 2.66 6.85
N TRP A 105 12.85 2.98 8.07
CA TRP A 105 11.57 3.65 8.32
C TRP A 105 11.47 5.02 7.66
N ILE A 106 12.56 5.79 7.65
CA ILE A 106 12.59 7.15 7.07
C ILE A 106 12.26 7.11 5.58
N PHE A 107 12.95 6.26 4.81
CA PHE A 107 12.71 6.15 3.37
C PHE A 107 11.27 5.71 3.06
N LYS A 108 10.79 4.69 3.78
CA LYS A 108 9.42 4.19 3.66
C LYS A 108 8.38 5.29 3.93
N SER A 109 8.58 6.10 4.97
CA SER A 109 7.72 7.24 5.28
C SER A 109 7.70 8.29 4.17
N PHE A 110 8.86 8.63 3.59
CA PHE A 110 8.91 9.54 2.44
C PHE A 110 8.22 8.97 1.21
N LEU A 111 8.42 7.68 0.93
CA LEU A 111 7.77 6.97 -0.16
C LEU A 111 6.23 7.03 -0.03
N ALA A 112 5.70 6.83 1.18
CA ALA A 112 4.27 6.92 1.45
C ALA A 112 3.73 8.36 1.43
N LEU A 113 4.54 9.35 1.80
CA LEU A 113 4.15 10.77 1.79
C LEU A 113 4.09 11.37 0.38
N LEU A 114 4.96 10.93 -0.53
CA LEU A 114 5.00 11.41 -1.92
C LEU A 114 3.62 11.46 -2.61
N PRO A 115 2.86 10.36 -2.69
CA PRO A 115 1.55 10.38 -3.34
C PRO A 115 0.53 11.25 -2.59
N VAL A 116 0.63 11.36 -1.26
CA VAL A 116 -0.25 12.20 -0.44
C VAL A 116 -0.02 13.67 -0.76
N VAL A 117 1.24 14.11 -0.70
CA VAL A 117 1.62 15.50 -0.97
C VAL A 117 1.34 15.86 -2.43
N ALA A 118 1.68 14.98 -3.37
CA ALA A 118 1.40 15.19 -4.79
C ALA A 118 -0.11 15.31 -5.06
N GLY A 119 -0.93 14.43 -4.45
CA GLY A 119 -2.38 14.47 -4.60
C GLY A 119 -3.01 15.74 -4.03
N TYR A 120 -2.55 16.21 -2.87
CA TYR A 120 -3.01 17.48 -2.29
C TYR A 120 -2.51 18.70 -3.08
N ALA A 121 -1.26 18.71 -3.55
CA ALA A 121 -0.72 19.77 -4.39
C ALA A 121 -1.50 19.91 -5.71
N PHE A 122 -1.85 18.78 -6.34
CA PHE A 122 -2.71 18.75 -7.53
C PHE A 122 -4.10 19.34 -7.24
N LYS A 123 -4.71 18.95 -6.11
CA LYS A 123 -6.01 19.49 -5.68
C LYS A 123 -5.95 21.01 -5.46
N TRP A 124 -4.87 21.51 -4.85
CA TRP A 124 -4.64 22.93 -4.64
C TRP A 124 -4.48 23.69 -5.96
N LYS A 125 -3.66 23.19 -6.89
CA LYS A 125 -3.49 23.78 -8.23
C LYS A 125 -4.81 23.83 -9.00
N LYS A 126 -5.60 22.75 -8.95
CA LYS A 126 -6.91 22.70 -9.60
C LYS A 126 -7.89 23.71 -9.00
N SER A 127 -7.88 23.89 -7.67
CA SER A 127 -8.71 24.90 -7.01
C SER A 127 -8.37 26.32 -7.43
N ARG A 128 -7.12 26.60 -7.76
CA ARG A 128 -6.66 27.93 -8.21
C ARG A 128 -6.97 28.24 -9.67
N ASN A 129 -7.06 27.23 -10.53
CA ASN A 129 -7.35 27.41 -11.96
C ASN A 129 -8.86 27.49 -12.27
N VAL A 130 -9.71 27.39 -11.25
CA VAL A 130 -11.18 27.48 -11.36
C VAL A 130 -11.69 28.82 -10.81
N GLN A 131 -10.82 29.65 -10.24
CA GLN A 131 -11.04 31.07 -9.99
C GLN A 131 -10.58 31.88 -11.21
#